data_AF-A0A329RX79-F1
#
_entry.id   AF-A0A329RX79-F1
#
_cell.length_a   1.000
_cell.length_b   1.000
_cell.length_c   1.000
_cell.angle_alpha   90.00
_cell.angle_beta   90.00
_cell.angle_gamma   90.00
#
_symmetry.space_group_name_H-M   'P 1'
#
loop_
_entity.id
_entity.type
_entity.pdbx_description
1 polymer ?
#
loop_
_entity_poly.entity_id
_entity_poly.type
_entity_poly.pdbx_seq_one_letter_code
_entity_poly.pdbx_strand_id
1 'polypeptide(L)'
;SKKLQSDEKVTLLDVRDRFDALIERHPSAAEYLAADASVVKSPAFENACVKVLLGKEMELTGYDHELLAAFATPVSSRCSGGLLEGKPPPTCKTSQGMQCRAGN
;
A
#
# COMPACT_ATOMS: atom_id res chain seq x y z
N SER A 1 -10.86 -24.52 11.89
CA SER A 1 -11.59 -23.24 11.79
C SER A 1 -10.63 -22.06 11.53
N LYS A 2 -9.89 -22.06 10.41
CA LYS A 2 -8.95 -20.98 10.04
C LYS A 2 -9.07 -20.50 8.59
N LYS A 3 -10.05 -21.00 7.83
CA LYS A 3 -10.15 -20.76 6.39
C LYS A 3 -10.21 -19.26 6.03
N LEU A 4 -10.82 -18.42 6.87
CA LEU A 4 -10.84 -16.97 6.66
C LEU A 4 -9.45 -16.29 6.68
N GLN A 5 -8.48 -16.85 7.41
CA GLN A 5 -7.11 -16.33 7.51
C GLN A 5 -6.12 -17.08 6.61
N SER A 6 -6.51 -18.25 6.09
CA SER A 6 -5.65 -19.15 5.31
C SER A 6 -5.97 -19.11 3.82
N ASP A 7 -7.07 -18.46 3.44
CA ASP A 7 -7.47 -18.32 2.06
C ASP A 7 -6.69 -17.16 1.44
N GLU A 8 -5.74 -17.51 0.59
CA GLU A 8 -4.85 -16.59 -0.11
C GLU A 8 -5.61 -15.57 -0.98
N LYS A 9 -6.89 -15.82 -1.26
CA LYS A 9 -7.74 -14.95 -2.09
C LYS A 9 -8.49 -13.88 -1.30
N VAL A 10 -8.48 -13.95 0.04
CA VAL A 10 -9.19 -12.96 0.87
C VAL A 10 -8.25 -11.81 1.19
N THR A 11 -8.53 -10.65 0.61
CA THR A 11 -7.79 -9.41 0.88
C THR A 11 -8.34 -8.70 2.12
N LEU A 12 -7.58 -7.75 2.68
CA LEU A 12 -8.07 -6.90 3.77
C LEU A 12 -9.29 -6.06 3.35
N LEU A 13 -9.37 -5.70 2.07
CA LEU A 13 -10.54 -5.02 1.52
C LEU A 13 -11.78 -5.93 1.56
N ASP A 14 -11.64 -7.19 1.14
CA ASP A 14 -12.74 -8.17 1.21
C ASP A 14 -13.24 -8.40 2.65
N VAL A 15 -12.33 -8.33 3.63
CA VAL A 15 -12.70 -8.42 5.05
C VAL A 15 -13.48 -7.19 5.49
N ARG A 16 -13.07 -5.99 5.05
CA ARG A 16 -13.78 -4.75 5.36
C ARG A 16 -15.20 -4.76 4.77
N ASP A 17 -15.35 -5.16 3.51
CA ASP A 17 -16.67 -5.29 2.86
C ASP A 17 -17.59 -6.26 3.62
N ARG A 18 -17.04 -7.36 4.14
CA ARG A 18 -17.80 -8.32 4.96
C ARG A 18 -18.22 -7.73 6.31
N PHE A 19 -17.39 -6.91 6.93
CA PHE A 19 -17.75 -6.22 8.17
C PHE A 19 -18.83 -5.19 7.93
N ASP A 20 -18.73 -4.41 6.86
CA ASP A 20 -19.73 -3.39 6.51
C ASP A 20 -21.09 -4.05 6.21
N ALA A 21 -21.10 -5.13 5.42
CA ALA A 21 -22.32 -5.90 5.17
C ALA A 21 -22.94 -6.50 6.46
N LEU A 22 -22.09 -6.88 7.43
CA LEU A 22 -22.56 -7.39 8.72
C LEU A 22 -23.16 -6.26 9.59
N ILE A 23 -22.55 -5.07 9.57
CA ILE A 23 -23.05 -3.87 10.26
C ILE A 23 -24.39 -3.42 9.67
N GLU A 24 -24.52 -3.42 8.34
CA GLU A 24 -25.80 -3.11 7.66
C GLU A 24 -26.92 -4.05 8.11
N ARG A 25 -26.62 -5.34 8.30
CA ARG A 25 -27.59 -6.32 8.77
C ARG A 25 -27.85 -6.24 10.28
N HIS A 26 -26.82 -5.91 11.06
CA HIS A 26 -26.84 -5.89 12.51
C HIS A 26 -26.16 -4.61 13.02
N PRO A 27 -26.90 -3.48 13.13
CA PRO A 27 -26.31 -2.18 13.47
C PRO A 27 -25.52 -2.17 14.79
N SER A 28 -25.89 -3.00 15.76
CA SER A 28 -25.15 -3.14 17.03
C SER A 28 -23.71 -3.66 16.86
N ALA A 29 -23.40 -4.33 15.74
CA ALA A 29 -22.04 -4.79 15.46
C ALA A 29 -21.06 -3.64 15.19
N ALA A 30 -21.56 -2.44 14.86
CA ALA A 30 -20.73 -1.26 14.66
C ALA A 30 -19.86 -0.92 15.88
N GLU A 31 -20.33 -1.23 17.10
CA GLU A 31 -19.59 -1.00 18.35
C GLU A 31 -18.24 -1.72 18.40
N TYR A 32 -18.06 -2.76 17.59
CA TYR A 32 -16.85 -3.60 17.57
C TYR A 32 -16.16 -3.65 16.21
N LEU A 33 -16.89 -3.47 15.10
CA LEU A 33 -16.37 -3.72 13.75
C LEU A 33 -16.19 -2.48 12.89
N ALA A 34 -16.83 -1.36 13.26
CA ALA A 34 -16.67 -0.11 12.53
C ALA A 34 -15.21 0.38 12.57
N ALA A 35 -14.79 1.14 11.56
CA ALA A 35 -13.42 1.68 11.50
C ALA A 35 -13.11 2.65 12.65
N ASP A 36 -14.13 3.23 13.27
CA ASP A 36 -14.09 4.13 14.42
C ASP A 36 -14.57 3.48 15.73
N ALA A 37 -14.78 2.15 15.73
CA ALA A 37 -15.16 1.42 16.92
C ALA A 37 -14.14 1.63 18.06
N SER A 38 -14.61 1.68 19.32
CA SER A 38 -13.74 1.97 20.48
C SER A 38 -12.59 0.97 20.70
N VAL A 39 -12.71 -0.24 20.14
CA VAL A 39 -11.66 -1.27 20.15
C VAL A 39 -10.48 -0.91 19.23
N VAL A 40 -10.72 -0.07 18.21
CA VAL A 40 -9.70 0.40 17.28
C VAL A 40 -8.74 1.34 18.01
N LYS A 41 -7.46 0.96 18.05
CA LYS A 41 -6.43 1.70 18.78
C LYS A 41 -6.13 3.08 18.19
N SER A 42 -6.21 3.19 16.86
CA SER A 42 -6.00 4.45 16.15
C SER A 42 -6.98 4.53 14.98
N PRO A 43 -8.18 5.11 15.20
CA PRO A 43 -9.18 5.24 14.16
C PRO A 43 -8.69 6.00 12.92
N ALA A 44 -7.85 7.01 13.12
CA ALA A 44 -7.26 7.78 12.02
C ALA A 44 -6.31 6.92 11.16
N PHE A 45 -5.48 6.09 11.80
CA PHE A 45 -4.59 5.17 11.08
C PHE A 45 -5.39 4.11 10.30
N GLU A 46 -6.38 3.49 10.93
CA GLU A 46 -7.24 2.50 10.25
C GLU A 46 -7.99 3.11 9.07
N ASN A 47 -8.52 4.32 9.21
CA ASN A 47 -9.20 5.02 8.12
C ASN A 47 -8.24 5.31 6.94
N ALA A 48 -7.02 5.76 7.24
CA ALA A 48 -5.98 5.94 6.22
C ALA A 48 -5.65 4.63 5.47
N CYS A 49 -5.54 3.50 6.19
CA CYS A 49 -5.37 2.18 5.58
C CYS A 49 -6.55 1.80 4.68
N VAL A 50 -7.80 2.03 5.11
CA VAL A 50 -8.99 1.72 4.30
C VAL A 50 -9.04 2.55 3.02
N LYS A 51 -8.68 3.84 3.07
CA LYS A 51 -8.57 4.68 1.87
C LYS A 51 -7.56 4.12 0.86
N VAL A 52 -6.39 3.66 1.32
CA VAL A 52 -5.40 3.01 0.44
C VAL A 52 -5.96 1.72 -0.14
N LEU A 53 -6.60 0.87 0.67
CA LEU A 53 -7.20 -0.38 0.21
C LEU A 53 -8.29 -0.14 -0.85
N LEU A 54 -9.05 0.94 -0.74
CA LEU A 54 -10.09 1.35 -1.69
C LEU A 54 -9.57 2.04 -2.95
N GLY A 55 -8.26 2.25 -3.10
CA GLY A 55 -7.69 3.01 -4.22
C GLY A 55 -8.06 4.51 -4.19
N LYS A 56 -8.28 5.05 -2.98
CA LYS A 56 -8.63 6.46 -2.73
C LYS A 56 -7.43 7.24 -2.21
N GLU A 57 -6.24 6.97 -2.73
CA GLU A 57 -5.01 7.61 -2.27
C GLU A 57 -5.02 9.13 -2.50
N MET A 58 -5.81 9.60 -3.47
CA MET A 58 -6.03 11.04 -3.70
C MET A 58 -6.79 11.75 -2.57
N GLU A 59 -7.49 11.00 -1.71
CA GLU A 59 -8.24 11.52 -0.55
C GLU A 59 -7.40 11.50 0.74
N LEU A 60 -6.14 11.08 0.67
CA LEU A 60 -5.23 11.09 1.82
C LEU A 60 -4.80 12.52 2.14
N THR A 61 -4.88 12.87 3.42
CA THR A 61 -4.36 14.14 3.93
C THR A 61 -2.86 14.02 4.25
N GLY A 62 -2.18 15.15 4.47
CA GLY A 62 -0.78 15.13 4.94
C GLY A 62 -0.61 14.35 6.24
N TYR A 63 -1.59 14.44 7.15
CA TYR A 63 -1.62 13.68 8.39
C TYR A 63 -1.78 12.17 8.15
N ASP A 64 -2.60 11.77 7.18
CA ASP A 64 -2.75 10.36 6.79
C ASP A 64 -1.41 9.80 6.27
N HIS A 65 -0.66 10.59 5.48
CA HIS A 65 0.66 10.19 5.01
C HIS A 65 1.68 10.02 6.14
N GLU A 66 1.66 10.87 7.16
CA GLU A 66 2.52 10.73 8.34
C GLU A 66 2.21 9.44 9.10
N LEU A 67 0.93 9.12 9.28
CA LEU A 67 0.48 7.88 9.95
C LEU A 67 0.92 6.62 9.20
N LEU A 68 0.93 6.68 7.86
CA LEU A 68 1.29 5.55 7.00
C LEU A 68 2.79 5.47 6.66
N ALA A 69 3.59 6.48 7.04
CA ALA A 69 4.98 6.62 6.59
C ALA A 69 5.86 5.39 6.90
N ALA A 70 5.66 4.76 8.07
CA ALA A 70 6.41 3.57 8.47
C ALA A 70 6.10 2.32 7.61
N PHE A 71 4.98 2.33 6.89
CA PHE A 71 4.50 1.23 6.04
C PHE A 71 4.69 1.51 4.55
N ALA A 72 5.19 2.69 4.18
CA ALA A 72 5.39 3.06 2.79
C ALA A 72 6.49 2.20 2.15
N THR A 73 6.15 1.45 1.10
CA THR A 73 7.13 0.74 0.29
C THR A 73 7.69 1.67 -0.79
N PRO A 74 9.00 1.66 -1.07
CA PRO A 74 9.54 2.34 -2.24
C PRO A 74 8.79 1.85 -3.47
N VAL A 75 8.36 2.79 -4.33
CA VAL A 75 7.81 2.43 -5.63
C VAL A 75 8.97 1.85 -6.44
N SER A 76 9.23 0.55 -6.33
CA SER A 76 9.88 -0.16 -7.41
C SER A 76 8.94 0.03 -8.59
N SER A 77 9.36 0.85 -9.55
CA SER A 77 8.76 0.96 -10.87
C SER A 77 8.28 -0.44 -11.24
N ARG A 78 6.96 -0.67 -11.13
CA ARG A 78 6.36 -1.85 -11.71
C ARG A 78 6.57 -1.63 -13.19
N CYS A 79 7.65 -2.21 -13.70
CA CYS A 79 7.83 -2.37 -15.13
C CYS A 79 6.58 -3.14 -15.55
N SER A 80 5.61 -2.42 -16.12
CA SER A 80 4.48 -3.01 -16.80
C SER A 80 5.08 -3.95 -17.82
N GLY A 81 5.14 -5.24 -17.48
CA GLY A 81 5.67 -6.30 -18.31
C GLY A 81 4.75 -6.49 -19.50
N GLY A 82 4.83 -5.57 -20.46
CA GLY A 82 4.54 -5.85 -21.86
C GLY A 82 5.68 -6.71 -22.36
N LEU A 83 5.51 -8.02 -22.25
CA LEU A 83 6.32 -9.00 -22.95
C LEU A 83 6.08 -8.83 -24.47
N LEU A 84 6.97 -8.08 -25.11
CA LEU A 84 7.34 -8.32 -26.49
C LEU A 84 8.85 -8.20 -26.57
N GLU A 85 9.44 -9.26 -27.14
CA GLU A 85 10.85 -9.56 -27.17
C GLU A 85 11.75 -8.43 -27.69
N GLY A 86 12.99 -8.43 -27.18
CA GLY A 86 14.14 -8.30 -28.06
C GLY A 86 14.71 -6.90 -28.26
N LYS A 87 15.24 -6.26 -27.20
CA LYS A 87 16.43 -5.39 -27.33
C LYS A 87 17.12 -5.17 -25.97
N PRO A 88 18.44 -5.37 -25.84
CA PRO A 88 19.13 -5.08 -24.59
C PRO A 88 19.12 -3.56 -24.30
N PRO A 89 18.94 -3.15 -23.02
CA PRO A 89 18.96 -1.75 -22.62
C PRO A 89 20.35 -1.13 -22.84
N PRO A 90 20.46 0.15 -23.24
CA PRO A 90 21.74 0.83 -23.35
C PRO A 90 22.39 0.90 -21.96
N THR A 91 23.58 0.31 -21.84
CA THR A 91 24.41 0.37 -20.64
C THR A 91 24.66 1.82 -20.25
N CYS A 92 24.19 2.22 -19.07
CA CYS A 92 24.66 3.44 -18.42
C CYS A 92 26.15 3.25 -18.11
N LYS A 93 27.02 3.92 -18.87
CA LYS A 93 28.46 3.90 -18.60
C LYS A 93 28.72 4.79 -17.38
N THR A 94 29.02 4.16 -16.25
CA THR A 94 29.69 4.80 -15.12
C THR A 94 30.99 5.43 -15.61
N SER A 95 31.05 6.76 -15.73
CA SER A 95 32.31 7.45 -16.03
C SER A 95 33.15 7.51 -14.75
N GLN A 96 34.00 6.51 -14.55
CA GLN A 96 35.03 6.54 -13.54
C GLN A 96 36.36 6.96 -14.19
N GLY A 97 36.84 8.14 -13.81
CA GLY A 97 38.25 8.53 -13.85
C GLY A 97 38.80 9.07 -15.18
N MET A 98 38.96 10.40 -15.25
CA MET A 98 39.99 11.01 -16.08
C MET A 98 40.89 11.85 -15.16
N GLN A 99 42.08 11.32 -14.89
CA GLN A 99 43.14 11.98 -14.13
C GLN A 99 43.77 13.06 -15.02
N CYS A 100 43.86 14.29 -14.54
CA CYS A 100 44.67 15.33 -15.17
C CYS A 100 46.03 15.37 -14.48
N ARG A 101 47.08 14.91 -15.17
CA ARG A 101 48.48 15.18 -14.80
C ARG A 101 49.35 15.36 -16.05
N ALA A 102 50.35 16.23 -15.86
CA ALA A 102 51.43 16.69 -16.75
C ALA A 102 51.07 17.94 -17.58
N GLY A 103 51.86 19.01 -17.59
CA GLY A 103 53.15 19.30 -16.98
C GLY A 103 53.85 20.43 -17.74
N ASN A 104 54.43 21.38 -17.00
CA ASN A 104 55.76 21.98 -17.17
C ASN A 104 55.96 23.02 -16.05
#